data_AF-A0A9E4LM85-F1
#
_entry.id   AF-A0A9E4LM85-F1
#
_cell.length_a   1.000
_cell.length_b   1.000
_cell.length_c   1.000
_cell.angle_alpha   90.00
_cell.angle_beta   90.00
_cell.angle_gamma   90.00
#
_symmetry.space_group_name_H-M   'P 1'
#
loop_
_entity.id
_entity.type
_entity.pdbx_description
1 polymer ?
#
loop_
_entity_poly.entity_id
_entity_poly.type
_entity_poly.pdbx_seq_one_letter_code
_entity_poly.pdbx_strand_id
1 'polypeptide(L)'
;MTLAGVADAIPKSGQGEVEMIRMLKSAKDSAVKARTQAINQMKALIVTAPAHLRETLDGLSVSALATRCRSFRIHGLSDPMSAAKYALRSLARRHHQLSQEIRNLKAELAQLIGTASPALINIVGVGPDTAATLLIAAGSNPDRLHSEAAFAALCGGKTNRHRLNRGDVDF
;
A
#
# COMPACT_ATOMS: atom_id res chain seq x y z
N MET A 1 -48.79 -28.32 -6.17
CA MET A 1 -47.64 -28.93 -5.45
C MET A 1 -46.39 -28.46 -6.18
N THR A 2 -45.78 -27.35 -5.76
CA THR A 2 -44.51 -26.87 -6.30
C THR A 2 -43.55 -26.78 -5.11
N LEU A 3 -42.64 -27.74 -5.00
CA LEU A 3 -41.55 -27.69 -4.03
C LEU A 3 -40.60 -26.58 -4.45
N ALA A 4 -40.65 -25.45 -3.73
CA ALA A 4 -39.58 -24.47 -3.75
C ALA A 4 -38.35 -25.09 -3.08
N GLY A 5 -37.40 -25.54 -3.89
CA GLY A 5 -36.06 -25.89 -3.42
C GLY A 5 -35.37 -24.62 -2.94
N VAL A 6 -35.32 -24.44 -1.62
CA VAL A 6 -34.49 -23.43 -0.97
C VAL A 6 -33.05 -23.75 -1.34
N ALA A 7 -32.45 -22.91 -2.19
CA ALA A 7 -31.04 -22.95 -2.46
C ALA A 7 -30.31 -22.45 -1.21
N ASP A 8 -29.93 -23.40 -0.35
CA ASP A 8 -29.05 -23.17 0.79
C ASP A 8 -27.64 -22.90 0.23
N ALA A 9 -27.40 -21.65 -0.15
CA ALA A 9 -26.11 -21.22 -0.68
C ALA A 9 -25.12 -21.10 0.48
N ILE A 10 -24.48 -22.21 0.84
CA ILE A 10 -23.29 -22.20 1.69
C ILE A 10 -22.31 -21.19 1.08
N PRO A 11 -21.91 -20.12 1.79
CA PRO A 11 -20.95 -19.18 1.26
C PRO A 11 -19.67 -19.94 0.94
N LYS A 12 -19.22 -19.92 -0.32
CA LYS A 12 -17.91 -20.49 -0.68
C LYS A 12 -16.86 -19.72 0.13
N SER A 13 -16.27 -20.36 1.14
CA SER A 13 -15.31 -19.75 2.08
C SER A 13 -14.22 -18.94 1.37
N GLY A 14 -13.74 -19.41 0.21
CA GLY A 14 -12.74 -18.73 -0.61
C GLY A 14 -13.20 -17.42 -1.30
N GLN A 15 -14.50 -17.14 -1.44
CA GLN A 15 -14.97 -15.82 -1.89
C GLN A 15 -14.75 -14.77 -0.79
N GLY A 16 -15.08 -15.12 0.46
CA GLY A 16 -14.95 -14.22 1.60
C GLY A 16 -13.50 -13.86 1.89
N GLU A 17 -12.60 -14.85 1.89
CA GLU A 17 -11.17 -14.63 2.13
C GLU A 17 -10.51 -13.75 1.08
N VAL A 18 -10.79 -13.98 -0.21
CA VAL A 18 -10.24 -13.15 -1.29
C VAL A 18 -10.74 -11.71 -1.21
N GLU A 19 -12.01 -11.49 -0.83
CA GLU A 19 -12.53 -10.13 -0.66
C GLU A 19 -11.90 -9.44 0.56
N MET A 20 -11.71 -10.16 1.68
CA MET A 20 -10.97 -9.65 2.84
C MET A 20 -9.55 -9.22 2.47
N ILE A 21 -8.82 -10.06 1.73
CA ILE A 21 -7.47 -9.76 1.23
C ILE A 21 -7.49 -8.52 0.34
N ARG A 22 -8.48 -8.39 -0.56
CA ARG A 22 -8.63 -7.22 -1.44
C ARG A 22 -8.83 -5.93 -0.64
N MET A 23 -9.72 -5.95 0.36
CA MET A 23 -10.02 -4.79 1.20
C MET A 23 -8.77 -4.33 1.97
N LEU A 24 -8.06 -5.27 2.63
CA LEU A 24 -6.85 -4.95 3.38
C LEU A 24 -5.69 -4.48 2.48
N LYS A 25 -5.53 -5.09 1.30
CA LYS A 25 -4.52 -4.65 0.32
C LYS A 25 -4.80 -3.22 -0.15
N SER A 26 -6.06 -2.90 -0.45
CA SER A 26 -6.47 -1.54 -0.85
C SER A 26 -6.14 -0.51 0.23
N ALA A 27 -6.50 -0.78 1.48
CA ALA A 27 -6.15 0.08 2.62
C ALA A 27 -4.63 0.26 2.78
N LYS A 28 -3.86 -0.84 2.69
CA LYS A 28 -2.39 -0.80 2.77
C LYS A 28 -1.79 0.05 1.66
N ASP A 29 -2.25 -0.12 0.42
CA ASP A 29 -1.75 0.62 -0.73
C ASP A 29 -2.05 2.13 -0.60
N SER A 30 -3.22 2.48 -0.06
CA SER A 30 -3.56 3.87 0.30
C SER A 30 -2.62 4.42 1.37
N ALA A 31 -2.39 3.68 2.46
CA ALA A 31 -1.50 4.09 3.54
C ALA A 31 -0.04 4.27 3.06
N VAL A 32 0.45 3.40 2.17
CA VAL A 32 1.79 3.52 1.54
C VAL A 32 1.90 4.82 0.73
N LYS A 33 0.89 5.15 -0.06
CA LYS A 33 0.85 6.41 -0.83
C LYS A 33 0.84 7.62 0.10
N ALA A 34 -0.01 7.62 1.11
CA ALA A 34 -0.08 8.69 2.10
C ALA A 34 1.24 8.86 2.87
N ARG A 35 1.93 7.75 3.21
CA ARG A 35 3.23 7.81 3.91
C ARG A 35 4.30 8.45 3.02
N THR A 36 4.29 8.10 1.74
CA THR A 36 5.19 8.67 0.73
C THR A 36 4.91 10.17 0.55
N GLN A 37 3.65 10.57 0.49
CA GLN A 37 3.26 11.98 0.44
C GLN A 37 3.74 12.73 1.68
N ALA A 38 3.59 12.16 2.89
CA ALA A 38 4.03 12.80 4.12
C ALA A 38 5.55 13.06 4.13
N ILE A 39 6.37 12.09 3.71
CA ILE A 39 7.83 12.31 3.66
C ILE A 39 8.24 13.30 2.56
N ASN A 40 7.56 13.29 1.42
CA ASN A 40 7.82 14.26 0.35
C ASN A 40 7.48 15.69 0.81
N GLN A 41 6.37 15.88 1.53
CA GLN A 41 6.01 17.16 2.12
C GLN A 41 7.03 17.62 3.17
N MET A 42 7.55 16.71 3.99
CA MET A 42 8.63 17.04 4.93
C MET A 42 9.87 17.54 4.21
N LYS A 43 10.32 16.82 3.17
CA LYS A 43 11.48 17.21 2.36
C LYS A 43 11.28 18.58 1.71
N ALA A 44 10.12 18.81 1.11
CA ALA A 44 9.79 20.10 0.50
C ALA A 44 9.82 21.26 1.51
N LEU A 45 9.29 21.05 2.72
CA LEU A 45 9.30 22.06 3.78
C LEU A 45 10.72 22.35 4.29
N ILE A 46 11.59 21.34 4.35
CA ILE A 46 12.99 21.52 4.77
C ILE A 46 13.76 22.42 3.77
N VAL A 47 13.47 22.31 2.47
CA VAL A 47 14.10 23.16 1.45
C VAL A 47 13.85 24.64 1.75
N THR A 48 12.64 25.02 2.15
CA THR A 48 12.25 26.42 2.43
C THR A 48 12.34 26.81 3.91
N ALA A 49 12.76 25.89 4.79
CA ALA A 49 12.89 26.15 6.22
C ALA A 49 13.99 27.19 6.54
N PRO A 50 13.95 27.84 7.71
CA PRO A 50 15.06 28.67 8.18
C PRO A 50 16.40 27.93 8.15
N ALA A 51 17.49 28.61 7.79
CA ALA A 51 18.80 27.99 7.50
C ALA A 51 19.30 27.06 8.61
N HIS A 52 19.29 27.54 9.85
CA HIS A 52 19.66 26.76 11.02
C HIS A 52 18.81 25.48 11.18
N LEU A 53 17.52 25.50 10.81
CA LEU A 53 16.71 24.28 10.87
C LEU A 53 17.11 23.29 9.79
N ARG A 54 17.31 23.79 8.56
CA ARG A 54 17.72 22.97 7.42
C ARG A 54 19.03 22.24 7.70
N GLU A 55 20.04 22.97 8.20
CA GLU A 55 21.35 22.43 8.57
C GLU A 55 21.23 21.30 9.60
N THR A 56 20.35 21.44 10.61
CA THR A 56 20.16 20.39 11.62
C THR A 56 19.48 19.12 11.12
N LEU A 57 18.92 19.16 9.91
CA LEU A 57 18.16 18.06 9.30
C LEU A 57 18.83 17.49 8.06
N ASP A 58 19.91 18.13 7.58
CA ASP A 58 20.63 17.71 6.39
C ASP A 58 21.32 16.36 6.58
N GLY A 59 21.44 15.59 5.50
CA GLY A 59 22.06 14.26 5.50
C GLY A 59 21.30 13.16 6.27
N LEU A 60 20.20 13.47 6.96
CA LEU A 60 19.44 12.46 7.71
C LEU A 60 18.71 11.49 6.78
N SER A 61 18.76 10.20 7.11
CA SER A 61 17.89 9.20 6.49
C SER A 61 16.41 9.54 6.75
N VAL A 62 15.51 9.07 5.89
CA VAL A 62 14.05 9.29 6.06
C VAL A 62 13.55 8.90 7.46
N SER A 63 14.05 7.78 8.00
CA SER A 63 13.67 7.30 9.33
C SER A 63 14.20 8.21 10.44
N ALA A 64 15.48 8.61 10.35
CA ALA A 64 16.09 9.52 11.30
C ALA A 64 15.42 10.90 11.26
N LEU A 65 15.13 11.41 10.07
CA LEU A 65 14.44 12.68 9.85
C LEU A 65 13.05 12.69 10.48
N ALA A 66 12.22 11.67 10.19
CA ALA A 66 10.90 11.54 10.79
C ALA A 66 10.97 11.43 12.32
N THR A 67 11.94 10.69 12.85
CA THR A 67 12.12 10.57 14.30
C THR A 67 12.50 11.90 14.93
N ARG A 68 13.47 12.62 14.34
CA ARG A 68 13.95 13.93 14.80
C ARG A 68 12.83 14.96 14.79
N CYS A 69 12.13 15.11 13.66
CA CYS A 69 11.03 16.07 13.52
C CYS A 69 9.88 15.78 14.50
N ARG A 70 9.57 14.50 14.74
CA ARG A 70 8.54 14.08 15.71
C ARG A 70 8.88 14.53 17.14
N SER A 71 10.16 14.60 17.50
CA SER A 71 10.63 14.97 18.83
C SER A 71 10.71 16.49 19.10
N PHE A 72 10.37 17.33 18.13
CA PHE A 72 10.45 18.78 18.34
C PHE A 72 9.54 19.24 19.50
N ARG A 73 10.16 19.95 20.44
CA ARG A 73 9.48 20.70 21.50
C ARG A 73 9.17 22.08 20.97
N ILE A 74 7.90 22.47 21.02
CA ILE A 74 7.39 23.76 20.54
C ILE A 74 6.58 24.34 21.69
N HIS A 75 6.96 25.53 22.15
CA HIS A 75 6.35 26.22 23.29
C HIS A 75 5.39 27.35 22.86
N GLY A 76 5.16 27.51 21.55
CA GLY A 76 4.29 28.53 20.94
C GLY A 76 4.54 28.64 19.45
N LEU A 77 3.68 29.36 18.72
CA LEU A 77 3.85 29.67 17.29
C LEU A 77 4.10 31.17 17.13
N SER A 78 5.29 31.61 17.50
CA SER A 78 5.70 33.03 17.55
C SER A 78 6.49 33.50 16.34
N ASP A 79 7.04 32.57 15.57
CA ASP A 79 8.02 32.86 14.51
C ASP A 79 8.07 31.75 13.44
N PRO A 80 8.69 32.01 12.26
CA PRO A 80 8.81 31.02 11.20
C PRO A 80 9.51 29.70 11.60
N MET A 81 10.45 29.74 12.56
CA MET A 81 11.16 28.56 13.06
C MET A 81 10.22 27.63 13.83
N SER A 82 9.42 28.18 14.74
CA SER A 82 8.42 27.46 15.52
C SER A 82 7.31 26.90 14.64
N ALA A 83 6.86 27.65 13.63
CA ALA A 83 5.89 27.20 12.63
C ALA A 83 6.42 26.04 11.77
N ALA A 84 7.65 26.15 11.26
CA ALA A 84 8.29 25.08 10.49
C ALA A 84 8.47 23.81 11.32
N LYS A 85 8.95 23.93 12.57
CA LYS A 85 9.06 22.79 13.51
C LYS A 85 7.70 22.14 13.77
N TYR A 86 6.65 22.95 13.97
CA TYR A 86 5.31 22.42 14.20
C TYR A 86 4.79 21.64 13.00
N ALA A 87 4.89 22.21 11.80
CA ALA A 87 4.47 21.55 10.57
C ALA A 87 5.24 20.24 10.31
N LEU A 88 6.58 20.27 10.46
CA LEU A 88 7.42 19.08 10.34
C LEU A 88 7.05 18.01 11.38
N ARG A 89 6.77 18.40 12.61
CA ARG A 89 6.33 17.47 13.67
C ARG A 89 5.00 16.81 13.34
N SER A 90 4.04 17.57 12.80
CA SER A 90 2.74 17.06 12.35
C SER A 90 2.90 16.02 11.24
N LEU A 91 3.67 16.34 10.20
CA LEU A 91 3.96 15.41 9.09
C LEU A 91 4.71 14.16 9.56
N ALA A 92 5.68 14.33 10.46
CA ALA A 92 6.44 13.22 11.03
C ALA A 92 5.57 12.26 11.86
N ARG A 93 4.62 12.81 12.64
CA ARG A 93 3.62 11.99 13.36
C ARG A 93 2.76 11.19 12.40
N ARG A 94 2.26 11.83 11.34
CA ARG A 94 1.48 11.16 10.28
C ARG A 94 2.28 10.06 9.60
N HIS A 95 3.53 10.33 9.21
CA HIS A 95 4.43 9.33 8.63
C HIS A 95 4.60 8.12 9.56
N HIS A 96 4.74 8.36 10.87
CA HIS A 96 4.89 7.29 11.84
C HIS A 96 3.62 6.47 12.05
N GLN A 97 2.45 7.13 12.14
CA GLN A 97 1.15 6.47 12.23
C GLN A 97 0.90 5.57 11.01
N LEU A 98 1.09 6.11 9.80
CA LEU A 98 0.95 5.34 8.56
C LEU A 98 1.96 4.18 8.50
N SER A 99 3.16 4.36 9.04
CA SER A 99 4.14 3.27 9.13
C SER A 99 3.68 2.14 10.05
N GLN A 100 2.99 2.45 11.15
CA GLN A 100 2.38 1.46 12.04
C GLN A 100 1.20 0.78 11.34
N GLU A 101 0.30 1.55 10.74
CA GLU A 101 -0.85 1.04 10.00
C GLU A 101 -0.45 0.07 8.89
N ILE A 102 0.56 0.41 8.08
CA ILE A 102 1.10 -0.47 7.04
C ILE A 102 1.66 -1.76 7.62
N ARG A 103 2.33 -1.72 8.78
CA ARG A 103 2.84 -2.94 9.44
C ARG A 103 1.71 -3.83 9.90
N ASN A 104 0.68 -3.24 10.52
CA ASN A 104 -0.48 -3.98 11.00
C ASN A 104 -1.23 -4.63 9.82
N LEU A 105 -1.53 -3.87 8.77
CA LEU A 105 -2.19 -4.38 7.58
C LEU A 105 -1.38 -5.48 6.87
N LYS A 106 -0.04 -5.37 6.85
CA LYS A 106 0.83 -6.43 6.34
C LYS A 106 0.77 -7.71 7.18
N ALA A 107 0.68 -7.59 8.50
CA ALA A 107 0.55 -8.73 9.40
C ALA A 107 -0.79 -9.44 9.18
N GLU A 108 -1.89 -8.69 9.11
CA GLU A 108 -3.22 -9.25 8.83
C GLU A 108 -3.29 -9.92 7.46
N LEU A 109 -2.74 -9.28 6.42
CA LEU A 109 -2.64 -9.89 5.09
C LEU A 109 -1.84 -11.20 5.12
N ALA A 110 -0.72 -11.25 5.85
CA ALA A 110 0.06 -12.47 5.96
C ALA A 110 -0.72 -13.61 6.64
N GLN A 111 -1.50 -13.30 7.67
CA GLN A 111 -2.38 -14.29 8.33
C GLN A 111 -3.44 -14.82 7.36
N LEU A 112 -4.20 -13.94 6.69
CA LEU A 112 -5.24 -14.35 5.74
C LEU A 112 -4.70 -15.14 4.54
N ILE A 113 -3.52 -14.76 4.03
CA ILE A 113 -2.86 -15.49 2.95
C ILE A 113 -2.44 -16.88 3.43
N GLY A 114 -1.95 -16.99 4.66
CA GLY A 114 -1.56 -18.27 5.26
C GLY A 114 -2.71 -19.22 5.49
N THR A 115 -3.90 -18.72 5.80
CA THR A 115 -5.11 -19.55 5.89
C THR A 115 -5.64 -19.93 4.50
N ALA A 116 -5.72 -18.97 3.57
CA ALA A 116 -6.31 -19.17 2.26
C ALA A 116 -5.45 -20.03 1.32
N SER A 117 -4.13 -19.90 1.40
CA SER A 117 -3.21 -20.66 0.55
C SER A 117 -1.84 -20.86 1.22
N PRO A 118 -1.72 -21.89 2.08
CA PRO A 118 -0.46 -22.23 2.75
C PRO A 118 0.69 -22.48 1.76
N ALA A 119 0.36 -22.99 0.56
CA ALA A 119 1.34 -23.28 -0.49
C ALA A 119 2.02 -22.01 -1.05
N LEU A 120 1.32 -20.87 -1.11
CA LEU A 120 1.88 -19.60 -1.63
C LEU A 120 2.90 -18.96 -0.68
N ILE A 121 2.85 -19.26 0.62
CA ILE A 121 3.84 -18.78 1.59
C ILE A 121 5.21 -19.46 1.40
N ASN A 122 5.23 -20.68 0.84
CA ASN A 122 6.43 -21.48 0.70
C ASN A 122 7.14 -21.29 -0.65
N ILE A 123 6.58 -20.48 -1.57
CA ILE A 123 7.23 -20.19 -2.86
C ILE A 123 8.29 -19.11 -2.65
N VAL A 124 9.55 -19.51 -2.85
CA VAL A 124 10.70 -18.60 -2.81
C VAL A 124 10.49 -17.46 -3.83
N GLY A 125 10.55 -16.21 -3.37
CA GLY A 125 10.37 -15.02 -4.21
C GLY A 125 8.95 -14.43 -4.21
N VAL A 126 7.96 -15.12 -3.63
CA VAL A 126 6.60 -14.58 -3.46
C VAL A 126 6.48 -13.92 -2.09
N GLY A 127 6.58 -12.60 -2.05
CA GLY A 127 6.28 -11.82 -0.85
C GLY A 127 4.77 -11.68 -0.62
N PRO A 128 4.34 -11.23 0.59
CA PRO A 128 2.92 -11.09 0.92
C PRO A 128 2.11 -10.23 -0.06
N ASP A 129 2.73 -9.18 -0.62
CA ASP A 129 2.09 -8.30 -1.62
C ASP A 129 1.83 -9.01 -2.95
N THR A 130 2.80 -9.82 -3.38
CA THR A 130 2.71 -10.63 -4.60
C THR A 130 1.66 -11.71 -4.39
N ALA A 131 1.70 -12.44 -3.28
CA ALA A 131 0.69 -13.44 -2.92
C ALA A 131 -0.73 -12.84 -2.87
N ALA A 132 -0.92 -11.68 -2.22
CA ALA A 132 -2.21 -11.00 -2.20
C ALA A 132 -2.71 -10.66 -3.61
N THR A 133 -1.82 -10.14 -4.47
CA THR A 133 -2.17 -9.80 -5.86
C THR A 133 -2.57 -11.04 -6.64
N LEU A 134 -1.83 -12.14 -6.49
CA LEU A 134 -2.13 -13.42 -7.12
C LEU A 134 -3.51 -13.94 -6.69
N LEU A 135 -3.78 -13.99 -5.39
CA LEU A 135 -5.07 -14.45 -4.84
C LEU A 135 -6.24 -13.60 -5.32
N ILE A 136 -6.08 -12.27 -5.32
CA ILE A 136 -7.12 -11.35 -5.84
C ILE A 136 -7.41 -11.62 -7.31
N ALA A 137 -6.38 -11.89 -8.11
CA ALA A 137 -6.52 -12.05 -9.54
C ALA A 137 -6.98 -13.47 -9.96
N ALA A 138 -6.65 -14.50 -9.18
CA ALA A 138 -7.19 -15.86 -9.35
C ALA A 138 -8.64 -16.00 -8.86
N GLY A 139 -9.09 -15.13 -7.97
CA GLY A 139 -10.42 -15.20 -7.37
C GLY A 139 -10.58 -16.45 -6.50
N SER A 140 -11.81 -16.96 -6.39
CA SER A 140 -12.15 -18.14 -5.56
C SER A 140 -11.67 -19.49 -6.13
N ASN A 141 -10.74 -19.47 -7.09
CA ASN A 141 -10.15 -20.66 -7.70
C ASN A 141 -8.65 -20.73 -7.33
N PRO A 142 -8.31 -21.08 -6.08
CA PRO A 142 -6.92 -21.23 -5.65
C PRO A 142 -6.17 -22.28 -6.47
N ASP A 143 -6.90 -23.28 -7.00
CA ASP A 143 -6.40 -24.29 -7.94
C ASP A 143 -6.02 -23.71 -9.31
N ARG A 144 -6.13 -22.41 -9.57
CA ARG A 144 -5.57 -21.80 -10.79
C ARG A 144 -4.13 -21.34 -10.66
N LEU A 145 -3.52 -21.39 -9.47
CA LEU A 145 -2.19 -20.84 -9.18
C LEU A 145 -1.21 -21.87 -8.61
N HIS A 146 -1.26 -23.11 -9.09
CA HIS A 146 -0.39 -24.20 -8.61
C HIS A 146 0.84 -24.44 -9.50
N SER A 147 1.10 -23.61 -10.51
CA SER A 147 2.26 -23.77 -11.40
C SER A 147 2.88 -22.45 -11.84
N GLU A 148 4.16 -22.51 -12.17
CA GLU A 148 4.92 -21.39 -12.73
C GLU A 148 4.31 -20.88 -14.05
N ALA A 149 3.69 -21.77 -14.83
CA ALA A 149 2.94 -21.43 -16.04
C ALA A 149 1.65 -20.65 -15.75
N ALA A 150 0.94 -20.98 -14.67
CA ALA A 150 -0.21 -20.22 -14.21
C ALA A 150 0.19 -18.82 -13.68
N PHE A 151 1.31 -18.74 -13.00
CA PHE A 151 1.92 -17.48 -12.58
C PHE A 151 2.32 -16.61 -13.80
N ALA A 152 2.97 -17.21 -14.81
CA ALA A 152 3.33 -16.52 -16.05
C ALA A 152 2.10 -16.06 -16.86
N ALA A 153 1.03 -16.86 -16.92
CA ALA A 153 -0.23 -16.48 -17.55
C ALA A 153 -0.92 -15.31 -16.85
N LEU A 154 -0.77 -15.19 -15.52
CA LEU A 154 -1.32 -14.10 -14.72
C LEU A 154 -0.48 -12.82 -14.82
N CYS A 155 0.85 -12.94 -14.83
CA CYS A 155 1.78 -11.84 -15.09
C CYS A 155 1.78 -11.40 -16.57
N GLY A 156 1.27 -12.23 -17.47
CA GLY A 156 1.12 -11.99 -18.91
C GLY A 156 -0.16 -11.26 -19.31
N GLY A 157 -0.71 -10.42 -18.42
CA GLY A 157 -1.89 -9.59 -18.70
C GLY A 157 -1.71 -8.86 -20.03
N LYS A 158 -2.42 -9.34 -21.07
CA LYS A 158 -2.40 -8.80 -22.43
C LYS A 158 -2.51 -7.29 -22.36
N THR A 159 -1.40 -6.59 -22.60
CA THR A 159 -1.41 -5.16 -22.87
C THR A 159 -2.05 -5.00 -24.24
N ASN A 160 -3.38 -4.96 -24.30
CA ASN A 160 -4.07 -4.59 -25.51
C ASN A 160 -3.88 -3.06 -25.68
N ARG A 161 -2.70 -2.66 -26.18
CA ARG A 161 -2.50 -1.31 -26.68
C ARG A 161 -3.39 -1.18 -27.91
N HIS A 162 -4.59 -0.64 -27.73
CA HIS A 162 -5.30 -0.04 -28.83
C HIS A 162 -4.41 1.07 -29.40
N ARG A 163 -3.77 0.78 -30.54
CA ARG A 163 -3.22 1.82 -31.40
C ARG A 163 -4.40 2.66 -31.84
N LEU A 164 -4.53 3.87 -31.29
CA LEU A 164 -5.31 4.91 -31.94
C LEU A 164 -4.59 5.23 -33.26
N ASN A 165 -5.24 4.93 -34.37
CA ASN A 165 -4.86 5.44 -35.69
C ASN A 165 -4.74 6.96 -35.58
N ARG A 166 -3.54 7.50 -35.83
CA ARG A 166 -3.44 8.88 -36.32
C ARG A 166 -3.97 8.83 -37.74
N GLY A 167 -5.19 9.33 -37.93
CA GLY A 167 -5.66 9.69 -39.25
C GLY A 167 -4.81 10.85 -39.73
N ASP A 168 -4.16 10.65 -40.88
CA ASP A 168 -3.78 11.72 -41.76
C ASP A 168 -4.99 12.60 -42.05
N VAL A 169 -4.82 13.90 -41.89
CA VAL A 169 -5.62 14.90 -42.59
C VAL A 169 -4.66 15.98 -43.05
N ASP A 170 -4.16 15.78 -44.27
CA ASP A 170 -3.82 16.86 -45.17
C ASP A 170 -5.08 17.69 -45.44
N PHE A 171 -5.01 19.00 -45.19
CA PHE A 171 -5.51 20.09 -46.04
C PHE A 171 -4.86 21.40 -45.61
#